data_AF-A0AAV2IQ25-F1
#
_entry.id   AF-A0AAV2IQ25-F1
#
_cell.length_a   1.000
_cell.length_b   1.000
_cell.length_c   1.000
_cell.angle_alpha   90.00
_cell.angle_beta   90.00
_cell.angle_gamma   90.00
#
_symmetry.space_group_name_H-M   'P 1'
#
loop_
_entity.id
_entity.type
_entity.pdbx_description
1 polymer ?
#
loop_
_entity_poly.entity_id
_entity_poly.type
_entity_poly.pdbx_seq_one_letter_code
_entity_poly.pdbx_strand_id
1 'polypeptide(L)'
;SKIAPLLNAARTCLASAPFLESLYKHHLINGNHEAKDVIFHAVLYHTEAYRNGNWSKPALHRGCSASGNFGVFCYGKGIFEAYSVAEDKYFDIARCPECVLSVHLV
;
A
#
# COMPACT_ATOMS: atom_id res chain seq x y z
N SER A 1 -14.83 2.45 -16.97
CA SER A 1 -13.97 3.64 -16.85
C SER A 1 -12.64 3.22 -16.23
N LYS A 2 -11.47 3.72 -16.68
CA LYS A 2 -10.14 3.31 -16.16
C LYS A 2 -9.76 3.96 -14.81
N ILE A 3 -10.66 4.74 -14.21
CA ILE A 3 -10.36 5.55 -13.02
C ILE A 3 -10.13 4.69 -11.77
N ALA A 4 -10.96 3.69 -11.50
CA ALA A 4 -10.83 2.88 -10.28
C ALA A 4 -9.48 2.12 -10.21
N PRO A 5 -9.01 1.48 -11.30
CA PRO A 5 -7.65 0.92 -11.35
C PRO A 5 -6.54 1.97 -11.09
N LEU A 6 -6.68 3.18 -11.62
CA LEU A 6 -5.70 4.26 -11.42
C LEU A 6 -5.67 4.71 -9.95
N LEU A 7 -6.83 4.87 -9.31
CA LEU A 7 -6.91 5.22 -7.89
C LEU A 7 -6.30 4.13 -7.01
N ASN A 8 -6.60 2.86 -7.27
CA ASN A 8 -6.00 1.74 -6.54
C ASN A 8 -4.47 1.69 -6.68
N ALA A 9 -3.93 2.02 -7.86
CA ALA A 9 -2.48 2.09 -8.05
C ALA A 9 -1.83 3.27 -7.32
N ALA A 10 -2.56 4.37 -7.12
CA ALA A 10 -2.05 5.63 -6.58
C ALA A 10 -1.92 5.67 -5.04
N ARG A 11 -2.13 4.56 -4.32
CA ARG A 11 -2.20 4.52 -2.84
C ARG A 11 -3.15 5.59 -2.28
N THR A 12 -4.37 5.70 -2.84
CA THR A 12 -5.35 6.73 -2.45
C THR A 12 -5.61 6.80 -0.94
N CYS A 13 -5.48 5.69 -0.21
CA CYS A 13 -5.56 5.65 1.25
C CYS A 13 -4.49 6.47 2.00
N LEU A 14 -3.44 6.96 1.33
CA LEU A 14 -2.42 7.83 1.91
C LEU A 14 -2.67 9.32 1.65
N ALA A 15 -3.67 9.64 0.84
CA ALA A 15 -4.04 11.03 0.60
C ALA A 15 -4.72 11.61 1.85
N SER A 16 -4.67 12.92 2.02
CA SER A 16 -5.30 13.57 3.19
C SER A 16 -6.83 13.45 3.13
N ALA A 17 -7.49 13.40 4.29
CA ALA A 17 -8.95 13.36 4.36
C ALA A 17 -9.64 14.49 3.56
N PRO A 18 -9.18 15.77 3.61
CA PRO A 18 -9.76 16.83 2.78
C PRO A 18 -9.63 16.57 1.28
N PHE A 19 -8.52 15.94 0.85
CA PHE A 19 -8.36 15.54 -0.55
C PHE A 19 -9.34 14.45 -0.95
N LEU A 20 -9.52 13.42 -0.11
CA LEU A 20 -10.47 12.32 -0.36
C LEU A 20 -11.91 12.82 -0.46
N GLU A 21 -12.30 13.75 0.41
CA GLU A 21 -13.63 14.39 0.36
C GLU A 21 -13.83 15.17 -0.94
N SER A 22 -12.82 15.93 -1.38
CA SER A 22 -12.86 16.68 -2.64
C SER A 22 -12.92 15.73 -3.84
N LEU A 23 -12.12 14.67 -3.82
CA LEU A 23 -12.06 13.66 -4.87
C LEU A 23 -13.40 12.93 -5.00
N TYR A 24 -14.05 12.56 -3.89
CA TYR A 24 -15.35 11.88 -3.90
C TYR A 24 -16.45 12.71 -4.61
N LYS A 25 -16.38 14.05 -4.50
CA LYS A 25 -17.32 14.98 -5.12
C LYS A 25 -16.95 15.33 -6.58
N HIS A 26 -15.78 14.89 -7.05
CA HIS A 26 -15.28 15.27 -8.36
C HIS A 26 -16.10 14.66 -9.49
N HIS A 27 -16.34 15.44 -10.56
CA HIS A 27 -17.21 15.03 -11.67
C HIS A 27 -16.74 13.75 -12.39
N LEU A 28 -15.43 13.50 -12.44
CA LEU A 28 -14.87 12.26 -13.01
C LEU A 28 -15.15 10.99 -12.16
N ILE A 29 -15.43 11.17 -10.88
CA ILE A 29 -15.81 10.08 -9.96
C ILE A 29 -17.33 9.89 -9.98
N ASN A 30 -18.08 10.94 -10.33
CA ASN A 30 -19.53 10.89 -10.31
C ASN A 30 -20.04 9.90 -11.39
N GLY A 31 -20.85 8.93 -10.97
CA GLY A 31 -21.31 7.83 -11.83
C GLY A 31 -20.34 6.63 -11.94
N ASN A 32 -19.16 6.68 -11.31
CA ASN A 32 -18.25 5.53 -11.24
C ASN A 32 -18.28 4.90 -9.83
N HIS A 33 -19.11 3.86 -9.67
CA HIS A 33 -19.28 3.15 -8.40
C HIS A 33 -17.96 2.56 -7.88
N GLU A 34 -17.20 1.88 -8.74
CA GLU A 34 -15.91 1.28 -8.35
C GLU A 34 -14.92 2.34 -7.83
N ALA A 35 -14.87 3.52 -8.46
CA ALA A 35 -13.99 4.59 -8.01
C ALA A 35 -14.43 5.17 -6.65
N LYS A 36 -15.74 5.26 -6.42
CA LYS A 36 -16.30 5.67 -5.12
C LYS A 36 -15.96 4.67 -4.03
N ASP A 37 -16.01 3.37 -4.33
CA ASP A 37 -15.65 2.32 -3.37
C ASP A 37 -14.18 2.41 -2.97
N VAL A 38 -13.26 2.66 -3.92
CA VAL A 38 -11.83 2.88 -3.62
C VAL A 38 -11.63 4.06 -2.68
N ILE A 39 -12.33 5.18 -2.93
CA ILE A 39 -12.23 6.38 -2.08
C ILE A 39 -12.85 6.12 -0.70
N PHE A 40 -13.96 5.39 -0.64
CA PHE A 40 -14.60 5.02 0.62
C PHE A 40 -13.68 4.14 1.48
N HIS A 41 -13.04 3.13 0.88
CA HIS A 41 -12.03 2.32 1.57
C HIS A 41 -10.83 3.15 2.04
N ALA A 42 -10.39 4.13 1.24
CA ALA A 42 -9.35 5.08 1.64
C ALA A 42 -9.76 5.92 2.86
N VAL A 43 -11.02 6.37 2.93
CA VAL A 43 -11.54 7.09 4.11
C VAL A 43 -11.63 6.18 5.33
N LEU A 44 -12.15 4.96 5.18
CA LEU A 44 -12.20 3.97 6.26
C LEU A 44 -10.80 3.66 6.82
N TYR A 45 -9.78 3.61 5.96
CA TYR A 45 -8.40 3.46 6.42
C TYR A 45 -8.00 4.55 7.41
N HIS A 46 -8.35 5.81 7.19
CA HIS A 46 -8.07 6.88 8.16
C HIS A 46 -8.82 6.72 9.49
N THR A 47 -9.92 5.97 9.53
CA THR A 47 -10.62 5.69 10.80
C THR A 47 -10.02 4.50 11.55
N GLU A 48 -9.40 3.55 10.84
CA GLU A 48 -8.85 2.31 11.42
C GLU A 48 -7.34 2.38 11.68
N ALA A 49 -6.57 3.08 10.85
CA ALA A 49 -5.10 3.14 10.88
C ALA A 49 -4.55 3.76 12.18
N TYR A 50 -5.28 4.70 12.78
CA TYR A 50 -4.88 5.32 14.05
C TYR A 50 -4.91 4.37 15.23
N ARG A 51 -5.50 3.16 15.11
CA ARG A 51 -5.61 2.27 16.26
C ARG A 51 -4.30 1.60 16.66
N ASN A 52 -3.35 1.35 15.76
CA ASN A 52 -2.15 0.57 16.11
C ASN A 52 -0.87 0.87 15.28
N GLY A 53 -0.84 1.91 14.43
CA GLY A 53 0.33 2.18 13.58
C GLY A 53 0.58 1.12 12.49
N ASN A 54 -0.32 0.15 12.35
CA ASN A 54 -0.29 -0.87 11.31
C ASN A 54 -0.86 -0.30 10.00
N TRP A 55 -0.08 -0.43 8.93
CA TRP A 55 -0.51 -0.11 7.58
C TRP A 55 -1.45 -1.22 7.09
N SER A 56 -2.59 -0.85 6.51
CA SER A 56 -3.54 -1.82 5.96
C SER A 56 -2.95 -2.48 4.70
N LYS A 57 -3.39 -3.71 4.36
CA LYS A 57 -2.91 -4.40 3.15
C LYS A 57 -2.98 -3.52 1.88
N PRO A 58 -4.03 -2.71 1.64
CA PRO A 58 -4.07 -1.79 0.49
C PRO A 58 -2.99 -0.70 0.50
N ALA A 59 -2.50 -0.29 1.67
CA ALA A 59 -1.44 0.70 1.77
C ALA A 59 -0.05 0.09 1.45
N LEU A 60 0.12 -1.20 1.76
CA LEU A 60 1.36 -1.95 1.54
C LEU A 60 1.44 -2.61 0.16
N HIS A 61 0.31 -3.08 -0.38
CA HIS A 61 0.26 -3.88 -1.60
C HIS A 61 -0.30 -3.08 -2.78
N ARG A 62 0.51 -2.88 -3.81
CA ARG A 62 0.09 -2.33 -5.10
C ARG A 62 -0.14 -3.47 -6.11
N GLY A 63 -1.39 -3.67 -6.56
CA GLY A 63 -1.70 -4.58 -7.67
C GLY A 63 -1.26 -4.07 -9.05
N CYS A 64 -0.26 -3.18 -9.10
CA CYS A 64 0.17 -2.48 -10.31
C CYS A 64 1.49 -2.99 -10.90
N SER A 65 2.07 -4.04 -10.31
CA SER A 65 3.29 -4.71 -10.78
C SER A 65 3.05 -6.21 -10.89
N ALA A 66 3.71 -6.86 -11.86
CA ALA A 66 3.79 -8.32 -11.92
C ALA A 66 4.66 -8.89 -10.79
N SER A 67 5.49 -8.05 -10.16
CA SER A 67 6.29 -8.41 -8.99
C SER A 67 5.49 -8.21 -7.71
N GLY A 68 5.62 -9.14 -6.75
CA GLY A 68 5.01 -9.03 -5.43
C GLY A 68 5.51 -7.82 -4.65
N ASN A 69 4.68 -7.27 -3.76
CA ASN A 69 5.08 -6.24 -2.82
C ASN A 69 5.57 -6.91 -1.53
N PHE A 70 6.83 -6.63 -1.16
CA PHE A 70 7.46 -7.20 0.01
C PHE A 70 7.83 -6.11 1.02
N GLY A 71 7.55 -6.33 2.29
CA GLY A 71 8.19 -5.62 3.38
C GLY A 71 9.50 -6.29 3.73
N VAL A 72 10.59 -5.53 3.94
CA VAL A 72 11.87 -6.11 4.35
C VAL A 72 12.10 -5.82 5.82
N PHE A 73 12.38 -6.87 6.59
CA PHE A 73 12.72 -6.80 8.00
C PHE A 73 14.17 -7.24 8.19
N CYS A 74 14.90 -6.48 9.02
CA CYS A 74 16.24 -6.84 9.45
C CYS A 74 16.20 -7.11 10.95
N TYR A 75 16.63 -8.30 11.38
CA TYR A 75 16.76 -8.63 12.79
C TYR A 75 18.13 -9.26 13.09
N GLY A 76 18.75 -8.79 14.17
CA GLY A 76 20.11 -9.20 14.53
C GLY A 76 21.18 -8.79 13.50
N LYS A 77 22.38 -9.39 13.60
CA LYS A 77 23.58 -9.05 12.80
C LYS A 77 23.45 -9.42 11.31
N GLY A 78 22.59 -8.74 10.56
CA GLY A 78 22.52 -8.82 9.09
C GLY A 78 21.69 -9.97 8.52
N ILE A 79 20.66 -10.42 9.25
CA ILE A 79 19.65 -11.34 8.70
C ILE A 79 18.50 -10.50 8.15
N PHE A 80 18.19 -10.71 6.88
CA PHE A 80 17.09 -10.03 6.19
C PHE A 80 16.01 -11.03 5.82
N GLU A 81 14.77 -10.70 6.14
CA GLU A 81 13.59 -11.44 5.68
C GLU A 81 12.69 -10.51 4.87
N ALA A 82 12.09 -11.05 3.82
CA ALA A 82 11.05 -10.39 3.05
C ALA A 82 9.70 -10.98 3.44
N TYR A 83 8.77 -10.15 3.87
CA TYR A 83 7.37 -10.52 4.07
C TYR A 83 6.53 -10.14 2.86
N SER A 84 5.91 -11.11 2.21
CA SER A 84 4.90 -10.87 1.17
C SER A 84 3.55 -10.65 1.81
N VAL A 85 2.98 -9.46 1.62
CA VAL A 85 1.62 -9.14 2.10
C VAL A 85 0.56 -9.92 1.31
N ALA A 86 0.84 -10.22 0.04
CA ALA A 86 -0.07 -10.95 -0.84
C ALA A 86 -0.20 -12.42 -0.44
N GLU A 87 0.93 -13.04 -0.08
CA GLU A 87 1.00 -14.47 0.28
C GLU A 87 0.90 -14.70 1.79
N ASP A 88 0.92 -13.63 2.59
CA ASP A 88 0.93 -13.68 4.06
C ASP A 88 2.07 -14.57 4.59
N LYS A 89 3.27 -14.39 4.01
CA LYS A 89 4.41 -15.31 4.20
C LYS A 89 5.75 -14.60 4.20
N TYR A 90 6.68 -15.09 5.02
CA TYR A 90 8.09 -14.67 5.06
C TYR A 90 8.97 -15.50 4.11
N PHE A 91 9.97 -14.83 3.53
CA PHE A 91 10.96 -15.35 2.61
C PHE A 91 12.35 -14.97 3.10
N ASP A 92 13.25 -15.94 3.18
CA ASP A 92 14.64 -15.68 3.53
C ASP A 92 15.37 -14.96 2.39
N ILE A 93 15.82 -13.75 2.65
CA ILE A 93 16.72 -13.01 1.75
C ILE A 93 18.11 -13.22 2.34
N ALA A 94 18.84 -14.19 1.80
CA ALA A 94 20.12 -14.69 2.30
C ALA A 94 21.00 -13.70 3.11
N ARG A 95 21.66 -14.19 4.18
CA ARG A 95 22.66 -13.45 4.97
C ARG A 95 23.69 -12.80 4.04
N CYS A 96 23.69 -11.48 3.97
CA CYS A 96 24.74 -10.75 3.25
C CYS A 96 25.63 -10.00 4.26
N PRO A 97 26.83 -10.52 4.58
CA PRO A 97 27.75 -9.88 5.51
C PRO A 97 28.36 -8.57 4.98
N GLU A 98 28.22 -8.27 3.69
CA GLU A 98 28.83 -7.10 3.04
C GLU A 98 27.82 -6.16 2.35
N CYS A 99 26.52 -6.47 2.35
CA CYS A 99 25.55 -5.67 1.60
C CYS A 99 25.12 -4.43 2.37
N VAL A 100 25.60 -3.26 1.93
CA VAL A 100 24.86 -2.01 2.06
C VAL A 100 23.67 -2.12 1.11
N LEU A 101 22.55 -2.65 1.61
CA LEU A 101 21.29 -2.69 0.87
C LEU A 101 20.79 -1.25 0.70
N SER A 102 20.92 -0.70 -0.52
CA SER A 102 20.15 0.45 -0.95
C SER A 102 18.69 0.03 -1.12
N VAL A 103 17.97 0.02 -0.01
CA VAL A 103 16.51 -0.14 0.00
C VAL A 103 15.93 1.13 -0.63
N HIS A 104 15.54 1.05 -1.90
CA HIS A 104 14.70 2.06 -2.50
C HIS A 104 13.28 1.89 -1.94
N LEU A 105 13.02 2.59 -0.83
CA LEU A 105 11.66 2.83 -0.36
C LEU A 105 10.96 3.67 -1.44
N VAL A 106 9.98 3.06 -2.13
CA VAL A 106 9.13 3.74 -3.12
C VAL A 106 7.80 4.18 -2.51
#